data_AF-A0A434EJH7-F1
#
_entry.id   AF-A0A434EJH7-F1
#
_cell.length_a   1.000
_cell.length_b   1.000
_cell.length_c   1.000
_cell.angle_alpha   90.00
_cell.angle_beta   90.00
_cell.angle_gamma   90.00
#
_symmetry.space_group_name_H-M   'P 1'
#
loop_
_entity.id
_entity.type
_entity.pdbx_description
1 polymer ?
#
loop_
_entity_poly.entity_id
_entity_poly.type
_entity_poly.pdbx_seq_one_letter_code
_entity_poly.pdbx_strand_id
1 'polypeptide(L)'
;VDAKIHFAPADNKLDLDLKASEPAGGIIANLLKLPDAPPVNIVVSGSGPLANWSGVGTFMVDGRIVSQLTGRHQLTDKGHRIEAKGDGEFEGFLPEKIKALFAGKTSFDLAGTATASGGVDIEQATIESDSVHGAATGNVDPKGTSDLAVELSAKDKPVTVDVGNSAVPI
;
A
#
# COMPACT_ATOMS: atom_id res chain seq x y z
N VAL A 1 -17.15 -1.01 14.69
CA VAL A 1 -15.84 -1.70 14.71
C VAL A 1 -15.95 -2.88 15.66
N ASP A 2 -15.55 -4.06 15.22
CA ASP A 2 -15.39 -5.26 16.03
C ASP A 2 -13.91 -5.66 15.98
N ALA A 3 -13.28 -5.82 17.14
CA ALA A 3 -11.84 -6.06 17.24
C ALA A 3 -11.52 -6.99 18.41
N LYS A 4 -10.74 -8.04 18.12
CA LYS A 4 -10.12 -8.93 19.10
C LYS A 4 -8.61 -8.79 18.97
N ILE A 5 -7.98 -8.38 20.07
CA ILE A 5 -6.54 -8.14 20.12
C ILE A 5 -6.01 -8.89 21.34
N HIS A 6 -5.09 -9.82 21.11
CA HIS A 6 -4.31 -10.46 22.14
C HIS A 6 -2.87 -9.98 22.02
N PHE A 7 -2.54 -8.94 22.79
CA PHE A 7 -1.22 -8.33 22.81
C PHE A 7 -0.49 -8.71 24.10
N ALA A 8 0.58 -9.49 23.96
CA ALA A 8 1.39 -9.96 25.08
C ALA A 8 2.88 -9.72 24.77
N PRO A 9 3.41 -8.51 25.00
CA PRO A 9 4.77 -8.15 24.60
C PRO A 9 5.86 -8.86 25.40
N ALA A 10 5.62 -9.16 26.67
CA ALA A 10 6.54 -9.98 27.47
C ALA A 10 6.70 -11.40 26.91
N ASP A 11 5.66 -11.90 26.25
CA ASP A 11 5.64 -13.21 25.58
C ASP A 11 5.98 -13.11 24.08
N ASN A 12 6.37 -11.91 23.62
CA ASN A 12 6.64 -11.60 22.22
C ASN A 12 5.48 -12.04 21.32
N LYS A 13 4.22 -11.72 21.64
CA LYS A 13 3.04 -12.25 20.91
C LYS A 13 2.00 -11.19 20.55
N LEU A 14 1.43 -11.33 19.36
CA LEU A 14 0.27 -10.59 18.88
C LEU A 14 -0.67 -11.51 18.08
N ASP A 15 -1.92 -11.64 18.53
CA ASP A 15 -3.03 -12.11 17.70
C ASP A 15 -3.99 -10.93 17.45
N LEU A 16 -4.38 -10.72 16.18
CA LEU A 16 -5.25 -9.63 15.74
C LEU A 16 -6.35 -10.19 14.85
N ASP A 17 -7.60 -9.86 15.18
CA ASP A 17 -8.78 -10.00 14.31
C ASP A 17 -9.56 -8.69 14.39
N LEU A 18 -9.56 -7.93 13.29
CA LEU A 18 -10.17 -6.61 13.18
C LEU A 18 -11.17 -6.59 12.03
N LYS A 19 -12.37 -6.10 12.33
CA LYS A 19 -13.42 -5.77 11.36
C LYS A 19 -13.86 -4.33 11.59
N ALA A 20 -13.37 -3.43 10.75
CA ALA A 20 -13.78 -2.04 10.73
C ALA A 20 -14.80 -1.83 9.60
N SER A 21 -15.85 -1.09 9.90
CA SER A 21 -16.88 -0.69 8.94
C SER A 21 -17.17 0.77 9.20
N GLU A 22 -17.00 1.59 8.17
CA GLU A 22 -17.27 3.02 8.20
C GLU A 22 -18.32 3.35 7.13
N PRO A 23 -19.33 4.16 7.47
CA PRO A 23 -20.32 4.60 6.48
C PRO A 23 -19.70 5.58 5.48
N ALA A 24 -20.50 5.99 4.49
CA ALA A 24 -20.11 7.07 3.58
C ALA A 24 -19.72 8.33 4.38
N GLY A 25 -18.66 9.01 3.94
CA GLY A 25 -18.07 10.14 4.65
C GLY A 25 -17.23 9.74 5.89
N GLY A 26 -16.87 8.46 6.04
CA GLY A 26 -16.02 7.95 7.11
C GLY A 26 -14.58 8.48 7.11
N ILE A 27 -13.83 8.23 8.18
CA ILE A 27 -12.46 8.71 8.38
C ILE A 27 -11.53 8.16 7.29
N ILE A 28 -11.60 6.86 7.01
CA ILE A 28 -10.74 6.19 6.03
C ILE A 28 -11.00 6.72 4.63
N ALA A 29 -12.27 6.83 4.23
CA ALA A 29 -12.65 7.35 2.93
C ALA A 29 -12.13 8.78 2.71
N ASN A 30 -12.19 9.62 3.75
CA ASN A 30 -11.68 11.00 3.69
C ASN A 30 -10.15 11.07 3.73
N LEU A 31 -9.48 10.25 4.54
CA LEU A 31 -8.02 10.19 4.63
C LEU A 31 -7.39 9.81 3.28
N LEU A 32 -7.98 8.81 2.63
CA LEU A 32 -7.58 8.35 1.31
C LEU A 32 -8.10 9.24 0.17
N LYS A 33 -8.94 10.24 0.48
CA LYS A 33 -9.60 11.13 -0.48
C LYS A 33 -10.35 10.36 -1.57
N LEU A 34 -11.09 9.33 -1.18
CA LEU A 34 -11.88 8.52 -2.11
C LEU A 34 -12.96 9.39 -2.78
N PRO A 35 -13.13 9.34 -4.11
CA PRO A 35 -14.22 10.00 -4.81
C PRO A 35 -15.56 9.61 -4.17
N ASP A 36 -16.43 10.60 -3.94
CA ASP A 36 -17.76 10.45 -3.30
C ASP A 36 -17.76 9.88 -1.87
N ALA A 37 -16.57 9.67 -1.27
CA ALA A 37 -16.37 9.13 0.08
C ALA A 37 -17.31 7.96 0.43
N PRO A 38 -17.30 6.85 -0.34
CA PRO A 38 -18.20 5.71 -0.17
C PRO A 38 -18.01 5.00 1.18
N PRO A 39 -18.94 4.11 1.57
CA PRO A 39 -18.74 3.22 2.69
C PRO A 39 -17.52 2.32 2.49
N VAL A 40 -16.77 2.10 3.56
CA VAL A 40 -15.52 1.32 3.57
C VAL A 40 -15.61 0.22 4.61
N ASN A 41 -15.14 -0.98 4.26
CA ASN A 41 -14.92 -2.05 5.23
C ASN A 41 -13.48 -2.55 5.14
N ILE A 42 -12.88 -2.80 6.30
CA ILE A 42 -11.55 -3.37 6.42
C ILE A 42 -11.64 -4.62 7.30
N VAL A 43 -11.10 -5.72 6.80
CA VAL A 43 -10.90 -6.94 7.59
C VAL A 43 -9.42 -7.23 7.64
N VAL A 44 -8.86 -7.34 8.85
CA VAL A 44 -7.46 -7.73 9.06
C VAL A 44 -7.42 -8.88 10.05
N SER A 45 -6.68 -9.93 9.72
CA SER A 45 -6.40 -11.03 10.64
C SER A 45 -4.93 -11.40 10.58
N GLY A 46 -4.31 -11.64 11.72
CA GLY A 46 -2.95 -12.13 11.76
C GLY A 46 -2.54 -12.58 13.15
N SER A 47 -1.43 -13.30 13.20
CA SER A 47 -0.93 -13.93 14.42
C SER A 47 0.55 -14.19 14.31
N GLY A 48 1.23 -14.22 15.45
CA GLY A 48 2.61 -14.66 15.53
C GLY A 48 3.41 -13.83 16.52
N PRO A 49 4.74 -14.04 16.55
CA PRO A 49 5.57 -13.26 17.43
C PRO A 49 5.58 -11.78 17.05
N LEU A 50 5.68 -10.85 18.01
CA LEU A 50 5.80 -9.42 17.67
C LEU A 50 7.04 -9.13 16.82
N ALA A 51 8.12 -9.86 17.05
CA ALA A 51 9.33 -9.76 16.24
C ALA A 51 9.23 -10.43 14.86
N ASN A 52 8.14 -11.14 14.55
CA ASN A 52 7.96 -11.86 13.29
C ASN A 52 6.47 -12.12 13.02
N TRP A 53 5.68 -11.05 12.96
CA TRP A 53 4.23 -11.13 12.83
C TRP A 53 3.83 -11.26 11.36
N SER A 54 2.74 -11.98 11.08
CA SER A 54 2.18 -12.08 9.73
C SER A 54 0.66 -11.98 9.78
N GLY A 55 0.10 -11.43 8.72
CA GLY A 55 -1.34 -11.27 8.60
C GLY A 55 -1.81 -11.09 7.17
N VAL A 56 -3.12 -11.05 7.04
CA VAL A 56 -3.84 -10.80 5.79
C VAL A 56 -4.83 -9.65 6.00
N GLY A 57 -5.00 -8.85 4.95
CA GLY A 57 -5.93 -7.74 4.91
C GLY A 57 -6.86 -7.87 3.71
N THR A 58 -8.12 -7.47 3.89
CA THR A 58 -9.09 -7.28 2.82
C THR A 58 -9.67 -5.88 2.95
N PHE A 59 -9.60 -5.12 1.85
CA PHE A 59 -10.18 -3.79 1.74
C PHE A 59 -11.41 -3.86 0.84
N MET A 60 -12.52 -3.30 1.31
CA MET A 60 -13.78 -3.25 0.58
C MET A 60 -14.30 -1.83 0.50
N VAL A 61 -14.84 -1.49 -0.67
CA VAL A 61 -15.50 -0.21 -0.93
C VAL A 61 -16.85 -0.49 -1.55
N ASP A 62 -17.89 0.14 -1.01
CA ASP A 62 -19.27 -0.04 -1.45
C ASP A 62 -19.70 -1.53 -1.54
N GLY A 63 -19.27 -2.32 -0.55
CA GLY A 63 -19.56 -3.75 -0.44
C GLY A 63 -18.78 -4.66 -1.41
N ARG A 64 -17.86 -4.12 -2.23
CA ARG A 64 -17.02 -4.89 -3.15
C ARG A 64 -15.60 -5.02 -2.61
N ILE A 65 -15.00 -6.20 -2.72
CA ILE A 65 -13.58 -6.39 -2.43
C ILE A 65 -12.78 -5.68 -3.49
N VAL A 66 -11.97 -4.70 -3.09
CA VAL A 66 -11.15 -3.91 -4.00
C VAL A 66 -9.66 -4.23 -3.85
N SER A 67 -9.23 -4.80 -2.72
CA SER A 67 -7.89 -5.34 -2.58
C SER A 67 -7.79 -6.41 -1.51
N GLN A 68 -6.89 -7.36 -1.71
CA GLN A 68 -6.44 -8.30 -0.70
C GLN A 68 -4.92 -8.29 -0.66
N LEU A 69 -4.35 -8.39 0.54
CA LEU A 69 -2.91 -8.39 0.73
C LEU A 69 -2.49 -9.29 1.89
N THR A 70 -1.29 -9.82 1.79
CA THR A 70 -0.54 -10.41 2.90
C THR A 70 0.49 -9.40 3.38
N GLY A 71 0.72 -9.35 4.68
CA GLY A 71 1.76 -8.55 5.29
C GLY A 71 2.60 -9.36 6.26
N ARG A 72 3.88 -9.01 6.38
CA ARG A 72 4.78 -9.54 7.39
C ARG A 72 5.60 -8.42 8.00
N HIS A 73 5.74 -8.45 9.32
CA HIS A 73 6.66 -7.58 10.05
C HIS A 73 7.73 -8.45 10.71
N GLN A 74 8.98 -8.03 10.62
CA GLN A 74 10.10 -8.65 11.30
C GLN A 74 10.95 -7.59 12.00
N LEU A 75 11.33 -7.85 13.24
CA LEU A 75 12.38 -7.08 13.91
C LEU A 75 13.74 -7.70 13.56
N THR A 76 14.60 -6.91 12.95
CA THR A 76 15.95 -7.29 12.51
C THR A 76 17.00 -6.48 13.25
N ASP A 77 18.27 -6.79 13.01
CA ASP A 77 19.41 -5.99 13.46
C ASP A 77 19.45 -4.59 12.83
N LYS A 78 18.95 -4.44 11.60
CA LYS A 78 18.87 -3.15 10.89
C LYS A 78 17.66 -2.30 11.30
N GLY A 79 16.59 -2.92 11.77
CA GLY A 79 15.36 -2.25 12.17
C GLY A 79 14.10 -3.06 11.86
N HIS A 80 13.00 -2.37 11.54
CA HIS A 80 11.70 -2.98 11.28
C HIS A 80 11.56 -3.30 9.80
N ARG A 81 11.71 -4.58 9.46
CA ARG A 81 11.47 -5.07 8.10
C ARG A 81 9.99 -5.34 7.90
N ILE A 82 9.45 -4.84 6.80
CA ILE A 82 8.05 -4.97 6.40
C ILE A 82 8.01 -5.58 5.00
N GLU A 83 7.17 -6.59 4.84
CA GLU A 83 6.79 -7.15 3.55
C GLU A 83 5.30 -6.94 3.34
N ALA A 84 4.92 -6.57 2.13
CA ALA A 84 3.52 -6.44 1.74
C ALA A 84 3.38 -6.91 0.28
N LYS A 85 2.48 -7.86 0.07
CA LYS A 85 2.18 -8.40 -1.25
C LYS A 85 0.68 -8.50 -1.43
N GLY A 86 0.18 -8.07 -2.57
CA GLY A 86 -1.26 -8.08 -2.81
C GLY A 86 -1.63 -7.64 -4.20
N ASP A 87 -2.93 -7.61 -4.43
CA ASP A 87 -3.50 -7.11 -5.67
C ASP A 87 -4.85 -6.45 -5.42
N GLY A 88 -5.31 -5.68 -6.40
CA GLY A 88 -6.57 -4.96 -6.32
C GLY A 88 -6.87 -4.09 -7.52
N GLU A 89 -8.07 -3.51 -7.51
CA GLU A 89 -8.53 -2.49 -8.45
C GLU A 89 -8.38 -1.12 -7.78
N PHE A 90 -7.23 -0.47 -7.98
CA PHE A 90 -6.91 0.79 -7.32
C PHE A 90 -7.31 2.02 -8.13
N GLU A 91 -7.74 1.84 -9.38
CA GLU A 91 -8.13 2.91 -10.30
C GLU A 91 -9.07 3.93 -9.63
N GLY A 92 -10.08 3.46 -8.89
CA GLY A 92 -11.05 4.32 -8.21
C GLY A 92 -10.48 5.19 -7.09
N PHE A 93 -9.23 4.95 -6.66
CA PHE A 93 -8.59 5.62 -5.51
C PHE A 93 -7.41 6.51 -5.89
N LEU A 94 -7.04 6.52 -7.17
CA LEU A 94 -5.88 7.25 -7.65
C LEU A 94 -6.28 8.62 -8.22
N PRO A 95 -5.39 9.62 -8.13
CA PRO A 95 -5.61 10.89 -8.82
C PRO A 95 -5.82 10.71 -10.33
N GLU A 96 -6.73 11.50 -10.92
CA GLU A 96 -7.10 11.45 -12.36
C GLU A 96 -5.90 11.35 -13.31
N LYS A 97 -4.79 12.05 -12.99
CA LYS A 97 -3.58 12.09 -13.82
C LYS A 97 -2.88 10.75 -14.01
N ILE A 98 -3.04 9.82 -13.07
CA ILE A 98 -2.38 8.50 -13.10
C ILE A 98 -3.39 7.36 -13.12
N LYS A 99 -4.67 7.64 -12.87
CA LYS A 99 -5.75 6.66 -12.82
C LYS A 99 -5.75 5.69 -14.00
N ALA A 100 -5.64 6.22 -15.23
CA ALA A 100 -5.62 5.41 -16.45
C ALA A 100 -4.44 4.43 -16.55
N LEU A 101 -3.32 4.69 -15.86
CA LEU A 101 -2.15 3.79 -15.83
C LEU A 101 -2.39 2.54 -14.97
N PHE A 102 -3.39 2.59 -14.09
CA PHE A 102 -3.72 1.53 -13.13
C PHE A 102 -5.17 1.05 -13.31
N ALA A 103 -5.74 1.26 -14.50
CA ALA A 103 -7.03 0.71 -14.86
C ALA A 103 -7.00 -0.83 -14.78
N GLY A 104 -8.08 -1.41 -14.27
CA GLY A 104 -8.15 -2.85 -14.04
C GLY A 104 -7.33 -3.34 -12.84
N LYS A 105 -6.82 -4.56 -12.93
CA LYS A 105 -6.11 -5.22 -11.83
C LYS A 105 -4.67 -4.75 -11.75
N THR A 106 -4.25 -4.35 -10.56
CA THR A 106 -2.85 -4.02 -10.25
C THR A 106 -2.36 -4.93 -9.13
N SER A 107 -1.15 -5.47 -9.27
CA SER A 107 -0.46 -6.22 -8.21
C SER A 107 0.75 -5.46 -7.69
N PHE A 108 1.12 -5.71 -6.45
CA PHE A 108 2.32 -5.14 -5.82
C PHE A 108 3.05 -6.18 -4.98
N ASP A 109 4.37 -6.03 -4.89
CA ASP A 109 5.25 -6.81 -4.02
C ASP A 109 6.33 -5.90 -3.45
N LEU A 110 6.30 -5.71 -2.14
CA LEU A 110 7.10 -4.73 -1.42
C LEU A 110 7.84 -5.42 -0.27
N ALA A 111 9.11 -5.11 -0.13
CA ALA A 111 9.98 -5.49 0.98
C ALA A 111 10.93 -4.33 1.28
N GLY A 112 10.91 -3.87 2.53
CA GLY A 112 11.83 -2.83 2.98
C GLY A 112 11.98 -2.78 4.49
N THR A 113 13.05 -2.14 4.94
CA THR A 113 13.41 -2.02 6.34
C THR A 113 13.44 -0.55 6.75
N ALA A 114 12.56 -0.18 7.68
CA ALA A 114 12.69 1.08 8.39
C ALA A 114 13.87 0.95 9.37
N THR A 115 14.95 1.69 9.11
CA THR A 115 16.23 1.51 9.80
C THR A 115 16.23 2.22 11.15
N ALA A 116 17.05 1.73 12.09
CA ALA A 116 17.22 2.36 13.39
C ALA A 116 17.77 3.81 13.32
N SER A 117 18.43 4.19 12.22
CA SER A 117 18.92 5.57 12.01
C SER A 117 17.81 6.55 11.61
N GLY A 118 16.63 6.04 11.25
CA GLY A 118 15.49 6.80 10.75
C GLY A 118 15.40 6.85 9.21
N GLY A 119 16.19 6.02 8.51
CA GLY A 119 16.11 5.83 7.08
C GLY A 119 15.22 4.66 6.67
N VAL A 120 15.18 4.38 5.38
CA VAL A 120 14.47 3.25 4.79
C VAL A 120 15.38 2.56 3.77
N ASP A 121 15.61 1.27 3.98
CA ASP A 121 16.19 0.39 2.98
C ASP A 121 15.05 -0.27 2.19
N ILE A 122 15.10 -0.20 0.87
CA ILE A 122 14.12 -0.80 -0.05
C ILE A 122 14.81 -1.99 -0.69
N GLU A 123 14.45 -3.20 -0.24
CA GLU A 123 14.97 -4.44 -0.82
C GLU A 123 14.28 -4.74 -2.15
N GLN A 124 12.97 -4.50 -2.21
CA GLN A 124 12.16 -4.60 -3.42
C GLN A 124 10.92 -3.74 -3.28
N ALA A 125 10.57 -3.01 -4.32
CA ALA A 125 9.24 -2.47 -4.49
C ALA A 125 8.85 -2.68 -5.94
N THR A 126 7.82 -3.47 -6.20
CA THR A 126 7.29 -3.68 -7.55
C THR A 126 5.81 -3.37 -7.57
N ILE A 127 5.37 -2.74 -8.66
CA ILE A 127 3.98 -2.53 -8.97
C ILE A 127 3.74 -2.88 -10.43
N GLU A 128 2.61 -3.51 -10.69
CA GLU A 128 2.34 -4.11 -11.97
C GLU A 128 0.87 -3.96 -12.33
N SER A 129 0.59 -3.24 -13.41
CA SER A 129 -0.74 -3.12 -14.02
C SER A 129 -0.71 -3.64 -15.46
N ASP A 130 -1.84 -3.52 -16.15
CA ASP A 130 -1.92 -3.81 -17.58
C ASP A 130 -1.11 -2.82 -18.42
N SER A 131 -0.94 -1.58 -17.94
CA SER A 131 -0.29 -0.51 -18.70
C SER A 131 1.15 -0.21 -18.28
N VAL A 132 1.48 -0.46 -17.00
CA VAL A 132 2.72 0.03 -16.39
C VAL A 132 3.34 -1.04 -15.49
N HIS A 133 4.66 -1.17 -15.63
CA HIS A 133 5.53 -1.81 -14.67
C HIS A 133 6.36 -0.74 -13.95
N GLY A 134 6.44 -0.83 -12.63
CA GLY A 134 7.33 0.00 -11.82
C GLY A 134 8.13 -0.85 -10.85
N ALA A 135 9.42 -0.54 -10.70
CA ALA A 135 10.30 -1.18 -9.73
C ALA A 135 11.17 -0.15 -9.01
N ALA A 136 11.48 -0.40 -7.74
CA ALA A 136 12.44 0.39 -6.99
C ALA A 136 13.24 -0.46 -5.99
N THR A 137 14.50 -0.07 -5.78
CA THR A 137 15.43 -0.65 -4.80
C THR A 137 16.41 0.42 -4.34
N GLY A 138 17.01 0.26 -3.15
CA GLY A 138 18.06 1.16 -2.68
C GLY A 138 17.81 1.62 -1.25
N ASN A 139 18.29 2.82 -0.90
CA ASN A 139 18.14 3.36 0.44
C ASN A 139 17.85 4.87 0.43
N VAL A 140 17.09 5.31 1.42
CA VAL A 140 16.86 6.73 1.71
C VAL A 140 17.23 6.96 3.17
N ASP A 141 18.33 7.68 3.40
CA ASP A 141 18.78 8.06 4.74
C ASP A 141 18.75 9.59 4.90
N PRO A 142 17.87 10.15 5.75
CA PRO A 142 17.78 11.59 5.98
C PRO A 142 19.06 12.22 6.58
N LYS A 143 19.93 11.40 7.19
CA LYS A 143 21.17 11.83 7.86
C LYS A 143 22.43 11.41 7.11
N GLY A 144 22.28 10.68 6.01
CA GLY A 144 23.37 10.03 5.31
C GLY A 144 23.23 10.11 3.79
N THR A 145 23.97 9.26 3.10
CA THR A 145 23.87 9.12 1.65
C THR A 145 22.65 8.28 1.30
N SER A 146 21.84 8.77 0.37
CA SER A 146 20.73 8.03 -0.22
C SER A 146 21.11 7.61 -1.64
N ASP A 147 20.85 6.35 -1.96
CA ASP A 147 21.02 5.80 -3.30
C ASP A 147 19.74 5.04 -3.67
N LEU A 148 18.92 5.64 -4.53
CA LEU A 148 17.62 5.09 -4.93
C LEU A 148 17.62 4.83 -6.43
N ALA A 149 17.39 3.58 -6.79
CA ALA A 149 17.12 3.17 -8.17
C ALA A 149 15.60 3.02 -8.36
N VAL A 150 15.09 3.63 -9.43
CA VAL A 150 13.68 3.52 -9.84
C VAL A 150 13.62 3.20 -11.33
N GLU A 151 12.83 2.21 -11.67
CA GLU A 151 12.48 1.84 -13.04
C GLU A 151 10.97 2.05 -13.23
N LEU A 152 10.60 2.61 -14.37
CA LEU A 152 9.21 2.76 -14.80
C LEU A 152 9.14 2.48 -16.30
N SER A 153 8.35 1.48 -16.69
CA SER A 153 8.17 1.09 -18.09
C SER A 153 6.70 0.88 -18.43
N ALA A 154 6.33 1.20 -19.67
CA ALA A 154 5.00 0.90 -20.20
C ALA A 154 5.02 -0.48 -20.87
N LYS A 155 3.98 -1.29 -20.65
CA LYS A 155 3.96 -2.70 -21.09
C LYS A 155 3.51 -2.93 -22.53
N ASP A 156 2.46 -2.24 -22.96
CA ASP A 156 1.83 -2.57 -24.25
C ASP A 156 1.91 -1.45 -25.29
N LYS A 157 1.49 -0.22 -24.94
CA LYS A 157 1.34 0.92 -25.88
C LYS A 157 1.59 2.26 -25.17
N PRO A 158 2.01 3.33 -25.90
CA PRO A 158 2.11 4.67 -25.32
C PRO A 158 0.79 5.08 -24.66
N VAL A 159 0.84 5.43 -23.37
CA VAL A 159 -0.31 6.01 -22.68
C VAL A 159 -0.26 7.53 -22.85
N THR A 160 -1.30 8.11 -23.43
CA THR A 160 -1.44 9.57 -23.53
C THR A 160 -1.78 10.12 -22.14
N VAL A 161 -0.83 10.82 -21.52
CA VAL A 161 -1.12 11.64 -20.33
C VAL A 161 -1.63 12.99 -20.81
N ASP A 162 -2.94 13.20 -20.72
CA ASP A 162 -3.53 14.51 -21.00
C ASP A 162 -3.25 15.46 -19.82
N VAL A 163 -2.48 16.51 -20.09
CA VAL A 163 -2.14 17.57 -19.13
C VAL A 163 -3.04 18.80 -19.30
N GLY A 164 -4.28 18.63 -19.76
CA GLY A 164 -5.31 19.67 -19.74
C GLY A 164 -5.22 20.68 -20.90
N ASN A 165 -6.39 21.22 -21.25
CA ASN A 165 -6.61 22.00 -22.46
C ASN A 165 -5.92 23.37 -22.47
N SER A 166 -5.40 23.73 -23.65
CA SER A 166 -4.72 24.99 -24.01
C SER A 166 -5.45 26.25 -23.53
N ALA A 167 -4.67 27.22 -23.05
CA ALA A 167 -5.10 28.60 -22.94
C ALA A 167 -5.63 29.10 -24.30
N VAL A 168 -6.85 29.64 -24.31
CA VAL A 168 -7.36 30.47 -25.40
C VAL A 168 -6.91 31.91 -25.10
N PRO A 169 -6.01 32.52 -25.91
CA PRO A 169 -5.71 33.93 -25.77
C PRO A 169 -6.93 34.74 -26.20
N ILE A 170 -7.33 35.70 -25.36
CA ILE A 170 -8.19 36.83 -25.75
C ILE A 170 -7.45 37.81 -26.64
#